data_AF-A0A654D3N6-F1
#
_entry.id   AF-A0A654D3N6-F1
#
_cell.length_a   1.000
_cell.length_b   1.000
_cell.length_c   1.000
_cell.angle_alpha   90.00
_cell.angle_beta   90.00
_cell.angle_gamma   90.00
#
_symmetry.space_group_name_H-M   'P 1'
#
loop_
_entity.id
_entity.type
_entity.pdbx_description
1 polymer ?
#
loop_
_entity_poly.entity_id
_entity_poly.type
_entity_poly.pdbx_seq_one_letter_code
_entity_poly.pdbx_strand_id
1 'polypeptide(L)'
;MKSSTDFNPAIRRPKQIKVYFVVDMWGIEGPYGDGNWHELIQKFACEWVSQNPSQEPATLWSVVRDCDIFESGKSCYITSSSKLPGVFFDHLAGLMEKHCGAHVEVLDVDFELPFDEIEGWRAYLHFEQGKLWLPDDEGGWHEAVE
;
A
#
# COMPACT_ATOMS: atom_id res chain seq x y z
N MET A 1 -4.02 21.17 24.94
CA MET A 1 -3.02 20.42 24.15
C MET A 1 -3.29 18.94 24.34
N LYS A 2 -3.78 18.25 23.31
CA LYS A 2 -3.89 16.78 23.34
C LYS A 2 -2.47 16.23 23.37
N SER A 3 -2.14 15.39 24.34
CA SER A 3 -0.87 14.67 24.33
C SER A 3 -0.94 13.67 23.18
N SER A 4 -0.18 13.93 22.11
CA SER A 4 0.16 12.87 21.18
C SER A 4 0.94 11.84 22.00
N THR A 5 0.30 10.75 22.37
CA THR A 5 1.05 9.54 22.70
C THR A 5 1.81 9.19 21.43
N ASP A 6 3.12 9.38 21.44
CA ASP A 6 3.99 9.02 20.32
C ASP A 6 3.73 7.55 19.96
N PHE A 7 2.98 7.33 18.88
CA PHE A 7 2.74 6.00 18.37
C PHE A 7 4.03 5.52 17.71
N ASN A 8 4.59 4.43 18.24
CA ASN A 8 5.81 3.82 17.73
C ASN A 8 5.47 2.46 17.09
N PRO A 9 5.21 2.42 15.78
CA PRO A 9 4.70 1.22 15.13
C PRO A 9 5.71 0.09 15.11
N ALA A 10 5.20 -1.15 15.19
CA ALA A 10 5.99 -2.35 14.99
C ALA A 10 6.24 -2.63 13.50
N ILE A 11 6.89 -1.69 12.81
CA ILE A 11 7.19 -1.79 11.38
C ILE A 11 8.10 -2.98 11.11
N ARG A 12 7.67 -3.85 10.20
CA ARG A 12 8.45 -5.01 9.74
C ARG A 12 8.51 -5.01 8.23
N ARG A 13 9.73 -5.03 7.71
CA ARG A 13 9.98 -5.29 6.29
C ARG A 13 9.73 -6.77 6.00
N PRO A 14 9.07 -7.12 4.88
CA PRO A 14 9.06 -8.51 4.45
C PRO A 14 10.49 -8.96 4.13
N LYS A 15 10.79 -10.24 4.31
CA LYS A 15 12.10 -10.79 3.91
C LYS A 15 12.20 -10.94 2.39
N GLN A 16 11.09 -11.31 1.77
CA GLN A 16 10.96 -11.52 0.34
C GLN A 16 9.64 -10.90 -0.12
N ILE A 17 9.65 -10.37 -1.34
CA ILE A 17 8.47 -9.90 -2.03
C ILE A 17 7.78 -11.12 -2.65
N LYS A 18 6.49 -11.26 -2.40
CA LYS A 18 5.66 -12.35 -2.94
C LYS A 18 4.55 -11.86 -3.86
N VAL A 19 4.16 -10.61 -3.70
CA VAL A 19 3.11 -9.98 -4.49
C VAL A 19 3.49 -8.53 -4.75
N TYR A 20 3.20 -8.08 -5.96
CA TYR A 20 3.13 -6.68 -6.32
C TYR A 20 1.70 -6.29 -6.62
N PHE A 21 1.25 -5.21 -6.01
CA PHE A 21 0.14 -4.42 -6.50
C PHE A 21 0.73 -3.22 -7.24
N VAL A 22 0.52 -3.11 -8.54
CA VAL A 22 1.16 -2.10 -9.38
C VAL A 22 0.12 -1.11 -9.87
N VAL A 23 0.42 0.18 -9.73
CA VAL A 23 -0.43 1.28 -10.20
C VAL A 23 0.31 2.07 -11.26
N ASP A 24 -0.29 2.18 -12.43
CA ASP A 24 0.13 3.13 -13.46
C ASP A 24 -0.19 4.56 -13.01
N MET A 25 0.86 5.31 -12.70
CA MET A 25 0.71 6.66 -12.15
C MET A 25 0.28 7.70 -13.19
N TRP A 26 0.44 7.39 -14.48
CA TRP A 26 0.28 8.36 -15.57
C TRP A 26 -0.86 8.01 -16.52
N GLY A 27 -1.30 6.76 -16.56
CA GLY A 27 -2.45 6.35 -17.38
C GLY A 27 -3.81 6.57 -16.72
N ILE A 28 -3.88 6.75 -15.40
CA ILE A 28 -5.16 7.03 -14.72
C ILE A 28 -5.61 8.46 -15.02
N GLU A 29 -6.77 8.58 -15.66
CA GLU A 29 -7.41 9.86 -15.95
C GLU A 29 -8.59 10.16 -15.02
N GLY A 30 -9.09 11.41 -15.05
CA GLY A 30 -10.28 11.83 -14.33
C GLY A 30 -10.04 12.04 -12.83
N PRO A 31 -11.06 11.82 -11.96
CA PRO A 31 -10.98 12.17 -10.54
C PRO A 31 -9.86 11.49 -9.76
N TYR A 32 -9.36 10.35 -10.24
CA TYR A 32 -8.29 9.58 -9.59
C TYR A 32 -6.93 9.72 -10.28
N GLY A 33 -6.82 10.58 -11.30
CA GLY A 33 -5.54 10.92 -11.92
C GLY A 33 -4.64 11.76 -11.01
N ASP A 34 -3.41 12.02 -11.47
CA ASP A 34 -2.41 12.86 -10.79
C ASP A 34 -2.12 12.46 -9.33
N GLY A 35 -2.23 11.17 -9.02
CA GLY A 35 -1.98 10.63 -7.67
C GLY A 35 -3.21 10.54 -6.78
N ASN A 36 -4.38 11.05 -7.19
CA ASN A 36 -5.59 11.00 -6.35
C ASN A 36 -6.11 9.57 -6.12
N TRP A 37 -5.66 8.58 -6.89
CA TRP A 37 -5.90 7.16 -6.63
C TRP A 37 -5.42 6.69 -5.25
N HIS A 38 -4.48 7.39 -4.60
CA HIS A 38 -4.06 7.08 -3.23
C HIS A 38 -5.23 7.09 -2.24
N GLU A 39 -6.23 7.96 -2.46
CA GLU A 39 -7.43 8.06 -1.62
C GLU A 39 -8.26 6.78 -1.65
N LEU A 40 -8.30 6.08 -2.79
CA LEU A 40 -9.01 4.80 -2.92
C LEU A 40 -8.34 3.72 -2.08
N ILE A 41 -7.01 3.65 -2.09
CA ILE A 41 -6.27 2.66 -1.30
C ILE A 41 -6.42 2.95 0.20
N GLN A 42 -6.31 4.23 0.60
CA GLN A 42 -6.51 4.62 1.99
C GLN A 42 -7.92 4.29 2.47
N LYS A 43 -8.95 4.64 1.69
CA LYS A 43 -10.34 4.32 2.01
C LYS A 43 -10.56 2.81 2.16
N PHE A 44 -10.07 2.02 1.21
CA PHE A 44 -10.12 0.57 1.28
C PHE A 44 -9.44 0.04 2.56
N ALA A 45 -8.27 0.57 2.89
CA ALA A 45 -7.52 0.16 4.07
C ALA A 45 -8.25 0.50 5.38
N CYS A 46 -8.92 1.65 5.47
CA CYS A 46 -9.77 2.01 6.61
C CYS A 46 -10.95 1.04 6.76
N GLU A 47 -11.64 0.75 5.65
CA GLU A 47 -12.74 -0.23 5.63
C GLU A 47 -12.25 -1.63 6.01
N TRP A 48 -11.08 -2.04 5.50
CA TRP A 48 -10.46 -3.32 5.80
C TRP A 48 -10.17 -3.48 7.29
N VAL A 49 -9.54 -2.48 7.91
CA VAL A 49 -9.24 -2.49 9.35
C VAL A 49 -10.52 -2.62 10.18
N SER A 50 -11.56 -1.86 9.82
CA SER A 50 -12.84 -1.88 10.51
C SER A 50 -13.53 -3.25 10.42
N GLN A 51 -13.38 -3.95 9.29
CA GLN A 51 -13.92 -5.29 9.08
C GLN A 51 -13.04 -6.40 9.68
N ASN A 52 -11.74 -6.14 9.86
CA ASN A 52 -10.75 -7.11 10.32
C ASN A 52 -9.93 -6.58 11.51
N PRO A 53 -10.57 -6.25 12.66
CA PRO A 53 -9.88 -5.61 13.79
C PRO A 53 -8.81 -6.49 14.44
N SER A 54 -8.86 -7.81 14.22
CA SER A 54 -7.87 -8.78 14.71
C SER A 54 -6.69 -9.01 13.74
N GLN A 55 -6.60 -8.25 12.65
CA GLN A 55 -5.49 -8.30 11.72
C GLN A 55 -4.16 -8.09 12.46
N GLU A 56 -3.21 -9.00 12.26
CA GLU A 56 -1.87 -8.83 12.82
C GLU A 56 -1.18 -7.59 12.26
N PRO A 57 -0.27 -6.95 13.02
CA PRO A 57 0.43 -5.77 12.55
C PRO A 57 1.09 -5.99 11.19
N ALA A 58 0.78 -5.11 10.24
CA ALA A 58 1.24 -5.22 8.86
C ALA A 58 1.55 -3.86 8.27
N THR A 59 2.44 -3.82 7.29
CA THR A 59 2.84 -2.58 6.62
C THR A 59 2.75 -2.80 5.12
N LEU A 60 2.03 -1.91 4.44
CA LEU A 60 2.18 -1.73 3.01
C LEU A 60 3.42 -0.89 2.75
N TRP A 61 4.23 -1.34 1.83
CA TRP A 61 5.43 -0.66 1.38
C TRP A 61 5.20 -0.22 -0.05
N SER A 62 5.63 0.98 -0.41
CA SER A 62 5.57 1.47 -1.79
C SER A 62 6.93 1.90 -2.32
N VAL A 63 7.13 1.76 -3.62
CA VAL A 63 8.28 2.30 -4.34
C VAL A 63 7.83 2.75 -5.72
N VAL A 64 8.32 3.92 -6.15
CA VAL A 64 8.11 4.41 -7.51
C VAL A 64 9.36 4.12 -8.33
N ARG A 65 9.16 3.41 -9.45
CA ARG A 65 10.26 3.01 -10.34
C ARG A 65 9.78 2.93 -11.78
N ASP A 66 10.72 2.79 -12.69
CA ASP A 66 10.43 2.52 -14.10
C ASP A 66 9.60 1.23 -14.20
N CYS A 67 8.56 1.27 -15.02
CA CYS A 67 7.57 0.22 -15.14
C CYS A 67 7.83 -0.66 -16.34
N ASP A 68 7.86 -1.97 -16.10
CA ASP A 68 7.95 -2.98 -17.16
C ASP A 68 6.56 -3.49 -17.61
N ILE A 69 5.49 -3.04 -16.95
CA ILE A 69 4.11 -3.57 -17.11
C ILE A 69 3.25 -2.61 -17.93
N PHE A 70 3.33 -1.32 -17.62
CA PHE A 70 2.58 -0.26 -18.29
C PHE A 70 3.51 0.58 -19.15
N GLU A 71 3.06 1.02 -20.32
CA GLU A 71 3.87 1.82 -21.28
C GLU A 71 4.16 3.25 -20.78
N SER A 72 3.50 3.67 -19.71
CA SER A 72 3.38 5.05 -19.20
C SER A 72 4.61 5.57 -18.45
N GLY A 73 5.74 4.85 -18.51
CA GLY A 73 7.01 5.26 -17.90
C GLY A 73 7.19 4.73 -16.48
N LYS A 74 6.70 5.43 -15.46
CA LYS A 74 6.88 5.05 -14.04
C LYS A 74 5.59 4.58 -13.39
N SER A 75 5.70 3.60 -12.50
CA SER A 75 4.59 3.06 -11.73
C SER A 75 4.91 2.99 -10.24
N CYS A 76 3.85 3.01 -9.44
CA CYS A 76 3.95 2.74 -8.02
C CYS A 76 3.76 1.25 -7.79
N TYR A 77 4.79 0.61 -7.24
CA TYR A 77 4.74 -0.78 -6.83
C TYR A 77 4.47 -0.82 -5.33
N ILE A 78 3.46 -1.59 -4.93
CA ILE A 78 3.07 -1.79 -3.55
C ILE A 78 3.24 -3.25 -3.20
N THR A 79 3.81 -3.52 -2.03
CA THR A 79 3.87 -4.87 -1.45
C THR A 79 3.55 -4.82 0.03
N SER A 80 3.49 -5.97 0.70
CA SER A 80 3.19 -6.05 2.13
C SER A 80 4.13 -6.97 2.88
N SER A 81 4.15 -6.82 4.21
CA SER A 81 4.60 -7.90 5.09
C SER A 81 3.66 -9.12 4.99
N SER A 82 4.18 -10.32 5.27
CA SER A 82 3.45 -11.61 5.15
C SER A 82 2.25 -11.78 6.09
N LYS A 83 1.78 -10.71 6.73
CA LYS A 83 0.68 -10.70 7.68
C LYS A 83 -0.63 -10.23 7.07
N LEU A 84 -0.60 -9.50 5.95
CA LEU A 84 -1.83 -9.29 5.18
C LEU A 84 -2.20 -10.58 4.43
N PRO A 85 -3.46 -11.02 4.49
CA PRO A 85 -3.90 -12.23 3.78
C PRO A 85 -3.93 -11.95 2.27
N GLY A 86 -3.72 -12.99 1.45
CA GLY A 86 -3.69 -12.85 -0.03
C GLY A 86 -4.94 -12.16 -0.60
N VAL A 87 -6.11 -12.46 -0.04
CA VAL A 87 -7.39 -11.83 -0.42
C VAL A 87 -7.43 -10.30 -0.26
N PHE A 88 -6.52 -9.71 0.52
CA PHE A 88 -6.41 -8.27 0.66
C PHE A 88 -6.12 -7.61 -0.70
N PHE A 89 -5.13 -8.13 -1.44
CA PHE A 89 -4.73 -7.56 -2.71
C PHE A 89 -5.76 -7.84 -3.81
N ASP A 90 -6.42 -8.99 -3.78
CA ASP A 90 -7.51 -9.31 -4.70
C ASP A 90 -8.69 -8.32 -4.55
N HIS A 91 -9.09 -8.04 -3.31
CA HIS A 91 -10.17 -7.09 -3.03
C HIS A 91 -9.76 -5.65 -3.34
N LEU A 92 -8.51 -5.26 -3.03
CA LEU A 92 -7.97 -3.96 -3.39
C LEU A 92 -7.96 -3.77 -4.91
N ALA A 93 -7.53 -4.79 -5.67
CA ALA A 93 -7.53 -4.77 -7.12
C ALA A 93 -8.93 -4.62 -7.69
N GLY A 94 -9.91 -5.39 -7.19
CA GLY A 94 -11.29 -5.27 -7.65
C GLY A 94 -11.87 -3.87 -7.42
N LEU A 95 -11.54 -3.21 -6.29
CA LEU A 95 -11.93 -1.81 -6.08
C LEU A 95 -11.22 -0.88 -7.05
N MET A 96 -9.90 -1.00 -7.16
CA MET A 96 -9.08 -0.10 -7.96
C MET A 96 -9.41 -0.22 -9.45
N GLU A 97 -9.60 -1.43 -9.98
CA GLU A 97 -9.97 -1.67 -11.39
C GLU A 97 -11.31 -1.01 -11.73
N LYS A 98 -12.28 -1.04 -10.81
CA LYS A 98 -13.58 -0.38 -11.01
C LYS A 98 -13.45 1.14 -11.23
N HIS A 99 -12.44 1.77 -10.65
CA HIS A 99 -12.25 3.23 -10.67
C HIS A 99 -11.13 3.70 -11.60
N CYS A 100 -10.11 2.87 -11.80
CA CYS A 100 -8.89 3.16 -12.54
C CYS A 100 -8.75 2.30 -13.81
N GLY A 101 -9.65 1.35 -14.07
CA GLY A 101 -9.61 0.49 -15.25
C GLY A 101 -8.36 -0.39 -15.29
N ALA A 102 -7.82 -0.59 -16.49
CA ALA A 102 -6.64 -1.43 -16.76
C ALA A 102 -5.30 -0.80 -16.31
N HIS A 103 -5.32 0.21 -15.45
CA HIS A 103 -4.15 0.92 -14.94
C HIS A 103 -3.69 0.39 -13.57
N VAL A 104 -4.20 -0.77 -13.16
CA VAL A 104 -3.78 -1.47 -11.95
C VAL A 104 -3.65 -2.96 -12.24
N GLU A 105 -2.66 -3.61 -11.62
CA GLU A 105 -2.38 -5.03 -11.82
C GLU A 105 -1.89 -5.67 -10.50
N VAL A 106 -2.25 -6.93 -10.28
CA VAL A 106 -1.68 -7.76 -9.19
C VAL A 106 -0.81 -8.84 -9.81
N LEU A 107 0.45 -8.89 -9.38
CA LEU A 107 1.42 -9.86 -9.86
C LEU A 107 1.95 -10.71 -8.71
N ASP A 108 1.85 -12.02 -8.86
CA ASP A 108 2.57 -12.96 -8.01
C ASP A 108 4.05 -13.00 -8.41
N VAL A 109 4.94 -12.92 -7.43
CA VAL A 109 6.38 -13.06 -7.63
C VAL A 109 6.76 -14.52 -7.36
N ASP A 110 6.95 -15.28 -8.45
CA ASP A 110 7.21 -16.72 -8.44
C ASP A 110 8.70 -17.08 -8.26
N PHE A 111 9.58 -16.08 -8.21
CA PHE A 111 11.00 -16.23 -7.92
C PHE A 111 11.40 -15.65 -6.55
N GLU A 112 12.62 -15.93 -6.12
CA GLU A 112 13.16 -15.35 -4.89
C GLU A 112 13.58 -13.90 -5.16
N LEU A 113 12.80 -12.94 -4.64
CA LEU A 113 13.11 -11.53 -4.66
C LEU A 113 13.20 -10.96 -3.24
N PRO A 114 14.41 -10.81 -2.68
CA PRO A 114 14.63 -10.13 -1.40
C PRO A 114 14.07 -8.71 -1.40
N PHE A 115 13.49 -8.28 -0.28
CA PHE A 115 12.91 -6.93 -0.19
C PHE A 115 13.94 -5.82 -0.39
N ASP A 116 15.12 -5.98 0.21
CA ASP A 116 16.20 -4.98 0.14
C ASP A 116 16.96 -4.98 -1.20
N GLU A 117 16.61 -5.86 -2.16
CA GLU A 117 17.18 -5.83 -3.51
C GLU A 117 16.66 -4.65 -4.35
N ILE A 118 15.51 -4.09 -3.97
CA ILE A 118 14.97 -2.86 -4.57
C ILE A 118 15.18 -1.71 -3.59
N GLU A 119 15.97 -0.73 -4.00
CA GLU A 119 16.16 0.48 -3.22
C GLU A 119 14.92 1.40 -3.28
N GLY A 120 14.74 2.21 -2.23
CA GLY A 120 13.74 3.28 -2.23
C GLY A 120 12.37 2.91 -1.70
N TRP A 121 12.16 1.70 -1.17
CA TRP A 121 10.95 1.35 -0.45
C TRP A 121 10.67 2.32 0.70
N ARG A 122 9.43 2.78 0.77
CA ARG A 122 8.91 3.59 1.87
C ARG A 122 7.73 2.90 2.49
N ALA A 123 7.58 3.04 3.80
CA ALA A 123 6.34 2.62 4.45
C ALA A 123 5.22 3.50 3.87
N TYR A 124 4.13 2.88 3.44
CA TYR A 124 3.03 3.55 2.77
C TYR A 124 1.82 3.65 3.70
N LEU A 125 1.39 2.51 4.25
CA LEU A 125 0.30 2.42 5.22
C LEU A 125 0.65 1.37 6.27
N HIS A 126 0.24 1.59 7.51
CA HIS A 126 0.49 0.65 8.60
C HIS A 126 -0.78 0.28 9.34
N PHE A 127 -0.96 -1.02 9.55
CA PHE A 127 -2.11 -1.63 10.20
C PHE A 127 -1.65 -2.09 11.56
N GLU A 128 -2.14 -1.49 12.64
CA GLU A 128 -1.80 -1.91 14.00
C GLU A 128 -2.85 -1.41 15.00
N GLN A 129 -3.10 -2.19 16.05
CA GLN A 129 -4.05 -1.88 17.13
C GLN A 129 -5.50 -1.63 16.63
N GLY A 130 -5.90 -2.35 15.57
CA GLY A 130 -7.23 -2.20 14.95
C GLY A 130 -7.42 -0.82 14.31
N LYS A 131 -6.32 -0.17 13.91
CA LYS A 131 -6.30 1.16 13.30
C LYS A 131 -5.41 1.16 12.07
N LEU A 132 -5.67 2.12 11.18
CA LEU A 132 -4.79 2.47 10.07
C LEU A 132 -3.95 3.68 10.47
N TRP A 133 -2.66 3.62 10.17
CA TRP A 133 -1.69 4.66 10.45
C TRP A 133 -1.02 5.10 9.16
N LEU A 134 -0.88 6.42 9.01
CA LEU A 134 -0.24 7.09 7.89
C LEU A 134 1.12 7.63 8.36
N PRO A 135 2.19 7.43 7.58
CA PRO A 135 3.47 8.06 7.87
C PRO A 135 3.33 9.58 7.70
N ASP A 136 4.01 10.36 8.53
CA ASP A 136 4.18 11.80 8.33
C ASP A 136 5.57 12.15 7.79
N ASP A 137 5.74 13.41 7.38
CA ASP A 137 7.00 13.91 6.80
C ASP A 137 8.15 13.97 7.80
N GLU A 138 7.86 13.93 9.11
CA GLU A 138 8.85 13.98 10.19
C GLU A 138 9.30 12.59 10.65
N GLY A 139 8.82 11.53 9.98
CA GLY A 139 9.11 10.13 10.32
C GLY A 139 8.27 9.58 11.46
N GLY A 140 7.28 10.34 11.92
CA GLY A 140 6.22 9.91 12.81
C GLY A 140 5.06 9.28 12.07
N TRP A 141 3.98 9.07 12.82
CA TRP A 141 2.79 8.38 12.36
C TRP A 141 1.56 9.03 12.98
N HIS A 142 0.52 9.17 12.17
CA HIS A 142 -0.79 9.63 12.63
C HIS A 142 -1.88 8.63 12.23
N GLU A 143 -2.89 8.52 13.07
CA GLU A 143 -4.06 7.68 12.79
C GLU A 143 -4.81 8.25 11.58
N ALA A 144 -5.15 7.39 10.62
CA ALA A 144 -6.05 7.76 9.54
C ALA A 144 -7.45 7.95 10.12
N VAL A 145 -7.98 9.17 10.03
CA VAL A 145 -9.35 9.49 10.42
C VAL A 145 -10.20 9.51 9.15
N GLU A 146 -11.34 8.82 9.18
CA GLU A 146 -12.36 8.90 8.11
C GLU A 146 -12.97 10.30 7.97
#